data_AF-A0A1G2JDQ6-F1
#
_entry.id   AF-A0A1G2JDQ6-F1
#
_cell.length_a   1.000
_cell.length_b   1.000
_cell.length_c   1.000
_cell.angle_alpha   90.00
_cell.angle_beta   90.00
_cell.angle_gamma   90.00
#
_symmetry.space_group_name_H-M   'P 1'
#
loop_
_entity.id
_entity.type
_entity.pdbx_description
1 polymer ?
#
loop_
_entity_poly.entity_id
_entity_poly.type
_entity_poly.pdbx_seq_one_letter_code
_entity_poly.pdbx_strand_id
1 'polypeptide(L)'
;MTKFTNLYDFIDFAKANRKYPANTANNLKSALKIFEKELNAEELKSIQMVEDSVGEIFRSVAIANKNKSIISLNTYKARLLKVIADYKKYGADPSKIQHWTLKKRASTPMLTKKDKTDKENISLSDSIHSPVDNNHKIEFSLENGAKALLSLPRDIQPNEIKTIKAILDSLIAKE
;
A
#
# COMPACT_ATOMS: atom_id res chain seq x y z
N MET A 1 -10.52 -16.58 26.50
CA MET A 1 -10.75 -15.80 25.27
C MET A 1 -9.69 -14.71 25.16
N THR A 2 -9.04 -14.58 24.01
CA THR A 2 -8.02 -13.57 23.75
C THR A 2 -8.69 -12.29 23.21
N LYS A 3 -8.87 -11.30 24.08
CA LYS A 3 -9.54 -10.02 23.76
C LYS A 3 -8.60 -9.08 23.02
N PHE A 4 -9.15 -8.14 22.25
CA PHE A 4 -8.35 -7.13 21.55
C PHE A 4 -7.46 -6.30 22.50
N THR A 5 -7.97 -5.97 23.68
CA THR A 5 -7.25 -5.21 24.72
C THR A 5 -5.93 -5.88 25.14
N ASN A 6 -5.86 -7.21 25.08
CA ASN A 6 -4.66 -7.98 25.43
C ASN A 6 -3.47 -7.63 24.50
N LEU A 7 -3.72 -7.10 23.30
CA LEU A 7 -2.66 -6.65 22.40
C LEU A 7 -1.91 -5.43 22.95
N TYR A 8 -2.59 -4.54 23.69
CA TYR A 8 -1.93 -3.41 24.34
C TYR A 8 -1.00 -3.90 25.45
N ASP A 9 -1.49 -4.78 26.31
CA ASP A 9 -0.71 -5.37 27.41
C ASP A 9 0.49 -6.14 26.87
N PHE A 10 0.30 -6.87 25.77
CA PHE A 10 1.38 -7.58 25.09
C PHE A 10 2.46 -6.63 24.55
N ILE A 11 2.09 -5.47 23.98
CA ILE A 11 3.08 -4.49 23.51
C ILE A 11 3.91 -3.97 24.68
N ASP A 12 3.29 -3.71 25.84
CA ASP A 12 4.00 -3.27 27.04
C ASP A 12 4.92 -4.35 27.60
N PHE A 13 4.44 -5.58 27.66
CA PHE A 13 5.24 -6.74 28.03
C PHE A 13 6.44 -6.94 27.08
N ALA A 14 6.21 -6.85 25.77
CA ALA A 14 7.26 -6.96 24.75
C ALA A 14 8.28 -5.81 24.81
N LYS A 15 7.84 -4.60 25.17
CA LYS A 15 8.71 -3.44 25.43
C LYS A 15 9.57 -3.68 26.67
N ALA A 16 9.00 -4.14 27.76
CA ALA A 16 9.72 -4.46 29.00
C ALA A 16 10.80 -5.53 28.77
N ASN A 17 10.51 -6.52 27.92
CA ASN A 17 11.45 -7.58 27.52
C ASN A 17 12.39 -7.19 26.36
N ARG A 18 12.49 -5.89 26.02
CA ARG A 18 13.39 -5.35 24.97
C ARG A 18 13.17 -5.92 23.55
N LYS A 19 12.06 -6.61 23.29
CA LYS A 19 11.67 -7.06 21.94
C LYS A 19 11.33 -5.87 21.06
N TYR A 20 10.59 -4.89 21.60
CA TYR A 20 10.24 -3.67 20.89
C TYR A 20 10.98 -2.46 21.47
N PRO A 21 11.70 -1.69 20.62
CA PRO A 21 12.14 -0.35 20.99
C PRO A 21 10.95 0.55 21.34
N ALA A 22 11.16 1.56 22.18
CA ALA A 22 10.09 2.46 22.63
C ALA A 22 9.30 3.09 21.48
N ASN A 23 9.98 3.57 20.43
CA ASN A 23 9.35 4.14 19.24
C ASN A 23 8.49 3.09 18.50
N THR A 24 8.96 1.84 18.39
CA THR A 24 8.19 0.76 17.76
C THR A 24 6.93 0.46 18.58
N ALA A 25 7.06 0.31 19.90
CA ALA A 25 5.91 0.06 20.78
C ALA A 25 4.84 1.16 20.64
N ASN A 26 5.24 2.43 20.64
CA ASN A 26 4.32 3.55 20.44
C ASN A 26 3.61 3.48 19.08
N ASN A 27 4.35 3.24 18.00
CA ASN A 27 3.78 3.11 16.65
C ASN A 27 2.80 1.94 16.52
N LEU A 28 3.05 0.83 17.21
CA LEU A 28 2.15 -0.31 17.28
C LEU A 28 0.87 0.04 18.04
N LYS A 29 0.98 0.70 19.20
CA LYS A 29 -0.20 1.18 19.96
C LYS A 29 -1.04 2.18 19.16
N SER A 30 -0.39 3.09 18.43
CA SER A 30 -1.11 4.01 17.55
C SER A 30 -1.87 3.29 16.45
N ALA A 31 -1.34 2.18 15.93
CA ALA A 31 -2.05 1.34 14.97
C ALA A 31 -3.28 0.69 15.61
N LEU A 32 -3.13 0.07 16.78
CA LEU A 32 -4.25 -0.53 17.51
C LEU A 32 -5.36 0.49 17.75
N LYS A 33 -5.03 1.70 18.19
CA LYS A 33 -5.99 2.76 18.50
C LYS A 33 -6.79 3.24 17.28
N ILE A 34 -6.22 3.17 16.07
CA ILE A 34 -6.93 3.53 14.84
C ILE A 34 -7.96 2.45 14.51
N PHE A 35 -7.58 1.19 14.61
CA PHE A 35 -8.46 0.07 14.28
C PHE A 35 -9.54 -0.14 15.34
N GLU A 36 -9.20 0.03 16.62
CA GLU A 36 -10.10 -0.17 17.76
C GLU A 36 -11.41 0.62 17.66
N LYS A 37 -11.35 1.82 17.08
CA LYS A 37 -12.51 2.69 16.89
C LYS A 37 -13.56 2.13 15.93
N GLU A 38 -13.12 1.28 15.01
CA GLU A 38 -13.95 0.73 13.94
C GLU A 38 -14.31 -0.75 14.20
N LEU A 39 -13.88 -1.32 15.33
CA LEU A 39 -14.22 -2.69 15.71
C LEU A 39 -15.64 -2.76 16.25
N ASN A 40 -16.36 -3.81 15.87
CA ASN A 40 -17.65 -4.14 16.47
C ASN A 40 -17.49 -4.88 17.82
N ALA A 41 -18.61 -5.07 18.52
CA ALA A 41 -18.62 -5.68 19.85
C ALA A 41 -18.14 -7.15 19.88
N GLU A 42 -18.21 -7.87 18.76
CA GLU A 42 -17.75 -9.26 18.66
C GLU A 42 -16.25 -9.32 18.38
N GLU A 43 -15.77 -8.47 17.47
CA GLU A 43 -14.36 -8.30 17.11
C GLU A 43 -13.53 -7.87 18.33
N LEU A 44 -14.05 -6.98 19.18
CA LEU A 44 -13.39 -6.59 20.43
C LEU A 44 -13.13 -7.78 21.38
N LYS A 45 -13.97 -8.81 21.32
CA LYS A 45 -13.89 -9.99 22.21
C LYS A 45 -12.89 -11.03 21.69
N SER A 46 -12.51 -10.99 20.42
CA SER A 46 -11.69 -12.03 19.78
C SER A 46 -10.69 -11.46 18.79
N ILE A 47 -9.40 -11.58 19.11
CA ILE A 47 -8.30 -11.26 18.18
C ILE A 47 -8.41 -12.06 16.88
N GLN A 48 -8.92 -13.30 16.93
CA GLN A 48 -9.08 -14.12 15.74
C GLN A 48 -10.11 -13.50 14.78
N MET A 49 -11.23 -13.01 15.30
CA MET A 49 -12.24 -12.33 14.48
C MET A 49 -11.69 -11.04 13.85
N VAL A 50 -10.83 -10.31 14.57
CA VAL A 50 -10.15 -9.12 14.02
C VAL A 50 -9.26 -9.48 12.82
N GLU A 51 -8.57 -10.61 12.88
CA GLU A 51 -7.72 -11.08 11.79
C GLU A 51 -8.52 -11.55 10.58
N ASP A 52 -9.58 -12.33 10.83
CA ASP A 52 -10.45 -12.87 9.78
C ASP A 52 -11.21 -11.74 9.05
N SER A 53 -11.65 -10.72 9.78
CA SER A 53 -12.38 -9.56 9.25
C SER A 53 -11.50 -8.36 8.90
N VAL A 54 -10.16 -8.50 8.92
CA VAL A 54 -9.24 -7.35 8.79
C VAL A 54 -9.43 -6.55 7.49
N GLY A 55 -9.92 -7.18 6.43
CA GLY A 55 -10.24 -6.53 5.15
C GLY A 55 -11.37 -5.51 5.29
N GLU A 56 -12.47 -5.92 5.92
CA GLU A 56 -13.65 -5.07 6.14
C GLU A 56 -13.35 -3.99 7.18
N ILE A 57 -12.68 -4.33 8.28
CA ILE A 57 -12.25 -3.34 9.28
C ILE A 57 -11.35 -2.29 8.63
N PHE A 58 -10.42 -2.70 7.74
CA PHE A 58 -9.57 -1.76 7.02
C PHE A 58 -10.35 -0.83 6.11
N ARG A 59 -11.41 -1.32 5.45
CA ARG A 59 -12.31 -0.50 4.63
C ARG A 59 -13.01 0.55 5.49
N SER A 60 -13.56 0.17 6.64
CA SER A 60 -14.16 1.09 7.61
C SER A 60 -13.16 2.14 8.09
N VAL A 61 -11.94 1.72 8.47
CA VAL A 61 -10.84 2.61 8.87
C VAL A 61 -10.50 3.61 7.77
N ALA A 62 -10.44 3.18 6.50
CA ALA A 62 -10.15 4.07 5.38
C ALA A 62 -11.25 5.10 5.13
N ILE A 63 -12.52 4.70 5.30
CA ILE A 63 -13.67 5.61 5.20
C ILE A 63 -13.67 6.63 6.36
N ALA A 64 -13.34 6.20 7.57
CA ALA A 64 -13.30 7.05 8.76
C ALA A 64 -12.09 8.00 8.80
N ASN A 65 -10.98 7.64 8.15
CA ASN A 65 -9.71 8.38 8.19
C ASN A 65 -9.30 8.95 6.83
N LYS A 66 -10.23 9.66 6.15
CA LYS A 66 -10.00 10.26 4.81
C LYS A 66 -8.83 11.25 4.75
N ASN A 67 -8.44 11.80 5.90
CA ASN A 67 -7.30 12.72 6.03
C ASN A 67 -5.93 12.01 6.00
N LYS A 68 -5.89 10.68 6.05
CA LYS A 68 -4.64 9.90 5.97
C LYS A 68 -4.50 9.30 4.57
N SER A 69 -3.26 9.29 4.06
CA SER A 69 -2.97 8.60 2.80
C SER A 69 -3.17 7.09 2.94
N ILE A 70 -3.60 6.44 1.85
CA ILE A 70 -3.79 4.98 1.82
C ILE A 70 -2.50 4.22 2.17
N ILE A 71 -1.33 4.77 1.80
CA ILE A 71 -0.01 4.22 2.14
C ILE A 71 0.19 4.21 3.67
N SER A 72 -0.20 5.29 4.35
CA SER A 72 -0.13 5.37 5.81
C SER A 72 -1.07 4.36 6.47
N LEU A 73 -2.29 4.22 5.95
CA LEU A 73 -3.27 3.26 6.46
C LEU A 73 -2.79 1.82 6.28
N ASN A 74 -2.24 1.47 5.12
CA ASN A 74 -1.61 0.16 4.89
C ASN A 74 -0.47 -0.10 5.87
N THR A 75 0.30 0.93 6.22
CA THR A 75 1.35 0.82 7.26
C THR A 75 0.74 0.49 8.63
N TYR A 76 -0.38 1.10 9.01
CA TYR A 76 -1.09 0.75 10.24
C TYR A 76 -1.67 -0.67 10.19
N LYS A 77 -2.24 -1.11 9.06
CA LYS A 77 -2.71 -2.49 8.85
C LYS A 77 -1.59 -3.50 9.05
N ALA A 78 -0.43 -3.28 8.42
CA ALA A 78 0.73 -4.15 8.57
C ALA A 78 1.22 -4.22 10.03
N ARG A 79 1.16 -3.11 10.76
CA ARG A 79 1.50 -3.06 12.20
C ARG A 79 0.51 -3.85 13.06
N LEU A 80 -0.79 -3.73 12.80
CA LEU A 80 -1.83 -4.53 13.48
C LEU A 80 -1.57 -6.03 13.28
N LEU A 81 -1.45 -6.46 12.02
CA LEU A 81 -1.21 -7.88 11.69
C LEU A 81 0.08 -8.41 12.31
N LYS A 82 1.14 -7.59 12.32
CA LYS A 82 2.40 -7.93 12.98
C LYS A 82 2.20 -8.19 14.48
N VAL A 83 1.44 -7.31 15.17
CA VAL A 83 1.17 -7.45 16.60
C VAL A 83 0.34 -8.69 16.88
N ILE A 84 -0.67 -8.98 16.06
CA ILE A 84 -1.48 -10.20 16.18
C ILE A 84 -0.61 -11.45 16.00
N ALA A 85 0.24 -11.48 14.96
CA ALA A 85 1.15 -12.59 14.71
C ALA A 85 2.18 -12.78 15.85
N ASP A 86 2.76 -11.69 16.35
CA ASP A 86 3.66 -11.72 17.51
C ASP A 86 2.91 -12.17 18.78
N TYR A 87 1.68 -11.73 19.00
CA TYR A 87 0.86 -12.17 20.15
C TYR A 87 0.53 -13.66 20.08
N LYS A 88 0.15 -14.18 18.90
CA LYS A 88 -0.06 -15.63 18.71
C LYS A 88 1.21 -16.42 19.01
N LYS A 89 2.38 -15.87 18.67
CA LYS A 89 3.67 -16.56 18.84
C LYS A 89 4.23 -16.49 20.26
N TYR A 90 4.08 -15.35 20.94
CA TYR A 90 4.74 -15.05 22.22
C TYR A 90 3.78 -14.68 23.35
N GLY A 91 2.55 -14.27 23.05
CA GLY A 91 1.55 -13.85 24.04
C GLY A 91 0.87 -15.03 24.75
N ALA A 92 0.81 -16.20 24.12
CA ALA A 92 0.30 -17.43 24.76
C ALA A 92 1.31 -18.08 25.72
N ASP A 93 2.61 -17.82 25.53
CA ASP A 93 3.69 -18.37 26.36
C ASP A 93 4.74 -17.28 26.65
N PRO A 94 4.63 -16.61 27.82
CA PRO A 94 5.52 -15.52 28.23
C PRO A 94 7.01 -15.92 28.25
N SER A 95 7.33 -17.19 28.49
CA SER A 95 8.71 -17.68 28.57
C SER A 95 9.43 -17.61 27.22
N LYS A 96 8.69 -17.60 26.10
CA LYS A 96 9.26 -17.45 24.75
C LYS A 96 9.80 -16.05 24.47
N ILE A 97 9.26 -15.03 25.13
CA ILE A 97 9.77 -13.66 24.96
C ILE A 97 11.02 -13.42 25.79
N GLN A 98 11.15 -14.10 26.91
CA GLN A 98 12.20 -13.86 27.91
C GLN A 98 13.60 -14.17 27.36
N HIS A 99 13.67 -15.11 26.42
CA HIS A 99 14.89 -15.48 25.70
C HIS A 99 15.08 -14.73 24.37
N TRP A 100 14.28 -13.67 24.12
CA TRP A 100 14.38 -12.90 22.89
C TRP A 100 15.72 -12.15 22.84
N THR A 101 16.65 -12.69 22.05
CA THR A 101 17.90 -12.03 21.76
C THR A 101 17.71 -11.12 20.55
N LEU A 102 18.05 -9.84 20.71
CA LEU A 102 18.19 -8.93 19.57
C LEU A 102 19.28 -9.51 18.66
N LYS A 103 18.87 -10.04 17.50
CA LYS A 103 19.83 -10.38 16.44
C LYS A 103 20.56 -9.08 16.13
N LYS A 104 21.83 -8.97 16.54
CA LYS A 104 22.70 -7.86 16.15
C LYS A 104 22.80 -7.94 14.64
N ARG A 105 21.99 -7.15 13.94
CA ARG A 105 22.23 -6.89 12.53
C ARG A 105 23.51 -6.09 12.53
N ALA A 106 24.58 -6.65 11.98
CA ALA A 106 25.73 -5.85 11.60
C ALA A 106 25.16 -4.64 10.87
N SER A 107 25.48 -3.43 11.31
CA SER A 107 25.15 -2.26 10.51
C SER A 107 25.75 -2.57 9.14
N THR A 108 24.92 -2.56 8.09
CA THR A 108 25.46 -2.48 6.75
C THR A 108 26.47 -1.34 6.83
N PRO A 109 27.78 -1.57 6.59
CA PRO A 109 28.73 -0.47 6.62
C PRO A 109 28.09 0.62 5.77
N MET A 110 28.00 1.84 6.31
CA MET A 110 27.64 2.98 5.47
C MET A 110 28.47 2.79 4.22
N LEU A 111 27.81 2.68 3.07
CA LEU A 111 28.52 2.67 1.81
C LEU A 111 29.21 4.02 1.77
N THR A 112 30.44 4.08 2.26
CA THR A 112 31.44 5.10 1.98
C THR A 112 31.89 4.91 0.53
N LYS A 113 30.95 4.65 -0.37
CA LYS A 113 31.11 5.11 -1.74
C LYS A 113 31.12 6.62 -1.57
N LYS A 114 32.30 7.22 -1.78
CA LYS A 114 32.37 8.64 -2.16
C LYS A 114 31.20 8.88 -3.11
N ASP A 115 30.40 9.91 -2.87
CA ASP A 115 29.46 10.36 -3.88
C ASP A 115 30.23 10.38 -5.19
N LYS A 116 29.78 9.55 -6.14
CA LYS A 116 30.33 9.61 -7.48
C LYS A 116 30.01 11.02 -7.92
N THR A 117 31.04 11.79 -8.26
CA THR A 117 30.87 13.07 -8.94
C THR A 117 29.82 12.87 -10.04
N ASP A 118 28.82 13.75 -10.10
CA ASP A 118 27.66 13.73 -11.01
C ASP A 118 28.00 13.67 -12.53
N LYS A 119 29.26 13.41 -12.89
CA LYS A 119 29.80 13.35 -14.24
C LYS A 119 30.03 11.94 -14.78
N GLU A 120 29.80 10.88 -14.01
CA GLU A 120 29.62 9.55 -14.61
C GLU A 120 28.13 9.33 -14.79
N ASN A 121 27.68 9.29 -16.05
CA ASN A 121 26.34 8.85 -16.46
C ASN A 121 25.99 7.54 -15.74
N ILE A 122 25.34 7.67 -14.58
CA ILE A 122 24.58 6.57 -13.99
C ILE A 122 23.46 6.36 -15.00
N SER A 123 23.54 5.29 -15.77
CA SER A 123 22.37 4.74 -16.43
C SER A 123 21.41 4.37 -15.30
N LEU A 124 20.55 5.32 -14.97
CA LEU A 124 19.38 5.10 -14.13
C LEU A 124 18.76 3.84 -14.70
N SER A 125 18.60 2.83 -13.83
CA SER A 125 17.87 1.60 -14.15
C SER A 125 16.71 1.97 -15.05
N ASP A 126 16.64 1.36 -16.23
CA ASP A 126 15.60 1.60 -17.22
C ASP A 126 14.31 1.82 -16.46
N SER A 127 13.72 3.00 -16.66
CA SER A 127 12.40 3.31 -16.12
C SER A 127 11.59 2.03 -16.23
N ILE A 128 10.93 1.59 -15.16
CA ILE A 128 9.86 0.62 -15.31
C ILE A 128 8.90 1.30 -16.28
N HIS A 129 9.08 0.99 -17.55
CA HIS A 129 8.21 1.39 -18.62
C HIS A 129 7.04 0.45 -18.37
N SER A 130 6.17 0.82 -17.43
CA SER A 130 4.75 0.68 -17.71
C SER A 130 4.64 1.20 -19.13
N PRO A 131 4.32 0.37 -20.14
CA PRO A 131 4.19 0.87 -21.48
C PRO A 131 3.20 2.01 -21.37
N VAL A 132 3.71 3.23 -21.50
CA VAL A 132 2.84 4.37 -21.75
C VAL A 132 2.26 3.96 -23.08
N ASP A 133 0.99 3.54 -23.09
CA ASP A 133 0.29 3.11 -24.29
C ASP A 133 0.75 4.05 -25.39
N ASN A 134 1.46 3.53 -26.39
CA ASN A 134 2.22 4.33 -27.35
C ASN A 134 1.23 4.87 -28.39
N ASN A 135 0.16 5.48 -27.89
CA ASN A 135 -1.05 5.87 -28.55
C ASN A 135 -1.32 7.34 -28.26
N HIS A 136 -1.50 8.12 -29.31
CA HIS A 136 -2.09 9.45 -29.24
C HIS A 136 -3.59 9.33 -28.99
N LYS A 137 -4.07 9.97 -27.93
CA LYS A 137 -5.51 10.07 -27.61
C LYS A 137 -5.98 11.49 -27.92
N ILE A 138 -6.99 11.60 -28.78
CA ILE A 138 -7.65 12.85 -29.14
C ILE A 138 -9.10 12.74 -28.66
N GLU A 139 -9.49 13.60 -27.73
CA GLU A 139 -10.84 13.67 -27.18
C GLU A 139 -11.56 14.91 -27.69
N PHE A 140 -12.81 14.74 -28.12
CA PHE A 140 -13.68 15.83 -28.54
C PHE A 140 -15.09 15.62 -28.01
N SER A 141 -15.72 16.73 -27.63
CA SER A 141 -17.10 16.76 -27.14
C SER A 141 -18.05 16.99 -28.31
N LEU A 142 -19.09 16.17 -28.42
CA LEU A 142 -20.16 16.32 -29.40
C LEU A 142 -21.30 17.18 -28.82
N GLU A 143 -22.10 17.81 -29.70
CA GLU A 143 -23.14 18.77 -29.30
C GLU A 143 -24.23 18.17 -28.40
N ASN A 144 -24.48 16.86 -28.47
CA ASN A 144 -25.44 16.15 -27.63
C ASN A 144 -24.90 15.76 -26.24
N GLY A 145 -23.72 16.27 -25.85
CA GLY A 145 -23.06 15.91 -24.58
C GLY A 145 -22.36 14.56 -24.61
N ALA A 146 -22.36 13.85 -25.74
CA ALA A 146 -21.55 12.65 -25.91
C ALA A 146 -20.07 13.02 -26.11
N LYS A 147 -19.19 12.10 -25.73
CA LYS A 147 -17.75 12.23 -25.92
C LYS A 147 -17.29 11.26 -26.99
N ALA A 148 -16.47 11.73 -27.90
CA ALA A 148 -15.77 10.89 -28.85
C ALA A 148 -14.28 10.87 -28.53
N LEU A 149 -13.71 9.67 -28.57
CA LEU A 149 -12.31 9.39 -28.27
C LEU A 149 -11.70 8.70 -29.49
N LEU A 150 -10.64 9.28 -30.03
CA LEU A 150 -9.82 8.67 -31.07
C LEU A 150 -8.47 8.28 -30.46
N SER A 151 -8.15 7.00 -30.46
CA SER A 151 -6.86 6.45 -29.99
C SER A 151 -6.08 5.91 -31.19
N LEU A 152 -4.96 6.53 -31.53
CA LEU A 152 -4.11 6.18 -32.67
C LEU A 152 -2.71 5.79 -32.19
N PRO A 153 -2.07 4.75 -32.74
CA PRO A 153 -0.69 4.44 -32.40
C PRO A 153 0.27 5.54 -32.88
N ARG A 154 1.40 5.71 -32.17
CA ARG A 154 2.41 6.74 -32.45
C ARG A 154 3.14 6.53 -33.77
N ASP A 155 3.24 5.28 -34.21
CA ASP A 155 3.92 4.82 -35.42
C ASP A 155 2.98 4.61 -36.62
N ILE A 156 1.80 5.25 -36.59
CA ILE A 156 0.82 5.18 -37.68
C ILE A 156 1.42 5.64 -39.02
N GLN A 157 1.25 4.80 -40.04
CA GLN A 157 1.78 5.03 -41.38
C GLN A 157 0.83 5.93 -42.20
N PRO A 158 1.36 6.70 -43.18
CA PRO A 158 0.53 7.57 -44.02
C PRO A 158 -0.60 6.84 -44.77
N ASN A 159 -0.40 5.57 -45.14
CA ASN A 159 -1.43 4.78 -45.79
C ASN A 159 -2.57 4.39 -44.84
N GLU A 160 -2.27 4.13 -43.57
CA GLU A 160 -3.27 3.81 -42.55
C GLU A 160 -4.12 5.04 -42.22
N ILE A 161 -3.49 6.23 -42.17
CA ILE A 161 -4.21 7.51 -42.03
C ILE A 161 -5.17 7.72 -43.20
N LYS A 162 -4.75 7.42 -44.44
CA LYS A 162 -5.64 7.53 -45.62
C LYS A 162 -6.84 6.60 -45.52
N THR A 163 -6.65 5.37 -45.01
CA THR A 163 -7.75 4.43 -44.78
C THR A 163 -8.71 4.93 -43.70
N ILE A 164 -8.20 5.44 -42.58
CA ILE A 164 -9.04 6.03 -41.51
C ILE A 164 -9.84 7.21 -42.07
N LYS A 165 -9.19 8.09 -42.84
CA LYS A 165 -9.85 9.21 -43.50
C LYS A 165 -10.97 8.73 -44.43
N ALA A 166 -10.71 7.73 -45.28
CA ALA A 166 -11.72 7.19 -46.19
C ALA A 166 -12.93 6.59 -45.45
N ILE A 167 -12.71 5.95 -44.29
CA ILE A 167 -13.78 5.42 -43.45
C ILE A 167 -14.61 6.59 -42.88
N LEU A 168 -13.98 7.61 -42.33
CA LEU A 168 -14.67 8.80 -41.81
C LEU A 168 -15.46 9.52 -42.92
N ASP A 169 -14.85 9.70 -44.10
CA ASP A 169 -15.49 10.31 -45.27
C ASP A 169 -16.71 9.47 -45.73
N SER A 170 -16.65 8.14 -45.64
CA SER A 170 -17.79 7.27 -45.97
C SER A 170 -18.97 7.40 -45.00
N LEU A 171 -18.70 7.77 -43.75
CA LEU A 171 -19.73 8.05 -42.75
C LEU A 171 -20.40 9.40 -42.97
N ILE A 172 -19.69 10.35 -43.60
CA ILE A 172 -20.24 11.64 -44.02
C ILE A 172 -21.14 11.46 -45.25
N ALA A 173 -20.79 10.55 -46.17
CA ALA A 173 -21.52 10.32 -47.41
C ALA A 173 -22.83 9.50 -47.24
N LYS A 174 -23.23 9.19 -45.99
CA LYS A 174 -24.44 8.44 -45.66
C LYS A 174 -25.52 9.39 -45.12
N GLU A 175 -25.78 10.45 -45.87
CA GLU A 175 -27.03 11.25 -45.83
C GLU A 175 -27.77 11.09 -47.16
#